data_AF-A0A376B7Q9-F1
#
_entry.id   AF-A0A376B7Q9-F1
#
_cell.length_a   1.000
_cell.length_b   1.000
_cell.length_c   1.000
_cell.angle_alpha   90.00
_cell.angle_beta   90.00
_cell.angle_gamma   90.00
#
_symmetry.space_group_name_H-M   'P 1'
#
loop_
_entity.id
_entity.type
_entity.pdbx_description
1 polymer ?
#
loop_
_entity_poly.entity_id
_entity_poly.type
_entity_poly.pdbx_seq_one_letter_code
_entity_poly.pdbx_strand_id
1 'polypeptide(L)'
;MLKLSRTTINVTKRLSSTITAPKNVGSKHPISNFFIKLSLATGAFYVGGVALSEYNDQFGSLFTDNVPLAEEACELYESFRDGELFNGSANGSAIHSTAYETFEDLKNKIGKLGSKEIPSGSGVSPQPLVDQNELSEVSAAAATVPANIIPLSLKQLVSNTPANNEVVGQLLKVTNETIDVINRGGFKLPEKDVNELNKQLNILNDIVSKSNVQLNKLADQSIITTSNVLQQEYNEKLVKEQALLDQKYLHEFNNFKEKLEAKFQKQLKTELTTNEENLSAKQANQVALLSIKQVEQFNRILKEKLDQEREGRLSKLEQLDAAVSTLDGTITKLDKYVLTREAVTQLVTLCSQLKDNLILGSGGDDLVKHVEKIKLLASVIPYASMCGCKNCKKSGFCSCGCSRKKKLMDYAASELETVLTSTPDVPVLTNEQLYNRWNLLSDKLKEASLLPPNAGILGHFGAKIFSKLLFDKTGISKDNDMENVVACVSEYIKLAKLDLAVEEVVSLDGWARVLCNDWIIEARKKLEVQTLVDVIYGEARTT
;
A
#
# COMPACT_ATOMS: atom_id res chain seq x y z
N MET A 1 49.77 -25.49 32.27
CA MET A 1 49.31 -26.89 32.12
C MET A 1 47.82 -26.90 32.45
N LEU A 2 46.91 -27.56 31.72
CA LEU A 2 47.03 -28.40 30.52
C LEU A 2 46.10 -27.87 29.39
N LYS A 3 46.46 -28.11 28.12
CA LYS A 3 45.52 -27.97 26.99
C LYS A 3 44.81 -29.31 26.80
N LEU A 4 43.52 -29.31 26.45
CA LEU A 4 42.84 -30.46 25.86
C LEU A 4 42.24 -30.08 24.51
N SER A 5 42.38 -30.99 23.53
CA SER A 5 42.12 -30.72 22.12
C SER A 5 40.63 -30.78 21.77
N ARG A 6 40.16 -29.81 20.98
CA ARG A 6 38.95 -29.98 20.16
C ARG A 6 39.37 -30.49 18.79
N THR A 7 39.42 -31.81 18.64
CA THR A 7 39.77 -32.47 17.37
C THR A 7 38.59 -32.39 16.40
N THR A 8 38.71 -31.59 15.35
CA THR A 8 37.72 -31.47 14.28
C THR A 8 37.82 -32.63 13.29
N ILE A 9 36.77 -33.47 13.22
CA ILE A 9 36.70 -34.59 12.28
C ILE A 9 36.06 -34.09 10.98
N ASN A 10 36.89 -33.85 9.96
CA ASN A 10 36.41 -33.51 8.61
C ASN A 10 36.00 -34.78 7.84
N VAL A 11 34.71 -35.14 7.90
CA VAL A 11 34.12 -36.12 6.97
C VAL A 11 33.73 -35.40 5.68
N THR A 12 34.14 -35.91 4.52
CA THR A 12 33.75 -35.37 3.21
C THR A 12 33.11 -36.44 2.34
N LYS A 13 32.15 -36.02 1.49
CA LYS A 13 31.38 -36.83 0.53
C LYS A 13 30.39 -37.80 1.22
N ARG A 14 29.19 -38.06 0.68
CA ARG A 14 28.68 -37.91 -0.71
C ARG A 14 27.17 -37.62 -0.71
N LEU A 15 26.71 -36.92 -1.76
CA LEU A 15 25.40 -37.02 -2.43
C LEU A 15 24.16 -37.45 -1.62
N SER A 16 23.24 -36.50 -1.38
CA SER A 16 21.81 -36.75 -1.21
C SER A 16 21.02 -35.84 -2.16
N SER A 17 19.99 -36.37 -2.83
CA SER A 17 19.22 -35.66 -3.85
C SER A 17 18.11 -34.82 -3.24
N THR A 18 18.08 -33.52 -3.60
CA THR A 18 16.96 -32.63 -3.26
C THR A 18 15.73 -32.99 -4.08
N ILE A 19 14.84 -33.82 -3.52
CA ILE A 19 13.47 -33.95 -4.04
C ILE A 19 12.75 -32.65 -3.73
N THR A 20 12.58 -31.80 -4.74
CA THR A 20 11.80 -30.56 -4.62
C THR A 20 10.31 -30.87 -4.59
N ALA A 21 9.61 -30.35 -3.59
CA ALA A 21 8.15 -30.39 -3.55
C ALA A 21 7.55 -29.66 -4.79
N PRO A 22 6.40 -30.11 -5.32
CA PRO A 22 5.79 -29.50 -6.49
C PRO A 22 5.43 -28.04 -6.21
N LYS A 23 6.02 -27.11 -6.98
CA LYS A 23 5.67 -25.69 -6.91
C LYS A 23 4.22 -25.52 -7.35
N ASN A 24 3.39 -25.00 -6.44
CA ASN A 24 2.01 -24.65 -6.75
C ASN A 24 2.01 -23.51 -7.80
N VAL A 25 1.47 -23.77 -8.98
CA VAL A 25 1.51 -22.81 -10.10
C VAL A 25 0.39 -21.81 -9.92
N GLY A 26 0.69 -20.67 -9.29
CA GLY A 26 -0.24 -19.57 -9.11
C GLY A 26 -0.88 -19.13 -10.44
N SER A 27 -2.17 -18.83 -10.40
CA SER A 27 -2.97 -18.49 -11.58
C SER A 27 -2.41 -17.27 -12.30
N LYS A 28 -1.86 -17.48 -13.50
CA LYS A 28 -1.46 -16.39 -14.40
C LYS A 28 -2.73 -15.66 -14.86
N HIS A 29 -2.98 -14.47 -14.36
CA HIS A 29 -4.01 -13.59 -14.90
C HIS A 29 -3.51 -13.01 -16.23
N PRO A 30 -4.07 -13.40 -17.40
CA PRO A 30 -3.54 -12.94 -18.69
C PRO A 30 -3.87 -11.46 -18.95
N ILE A 31 -5.01 -10.98 -18.42
CA ILE A 31 -5.57 -9.65 -18.70
C ILE A 31 -4.79 -8.54 -17.98
N SER A 32 -4.45 -8.70 -16.69
CA SER A 32 -3.64 -7.68 -15.98
C SER A 32 -2.25 -7.55 -16.58
N ASN A 33 -1.62 -8.68 -16.91
CA ASN A 33 -0.34 -8.72 -17.61
C ASN A 33 -0.42 -8.21 -19.06
N PHE A 34 -1.60 -8.21 -19.69
CA PHE A 34 -1.80 -7.58 -21.00
C PHE A 34 -1.83 -6.05 -20.86
N PHE A 35 -2.63 -5.50 -19.94
CA PHE A 35 -2.69 -4.04 -19.74
C PHE A 35 -1.34 -3.44 -19.29
N ILE A 36 -0.60 -4.10 -18.39
CA ILE A 36 0.74 -3.64 -17.96
C ILE A 36 1.74 -3.68 -19.13
N LYS A 37 1.65 -4.69 -20.01
CA LYS A 37 2.49 -4.75 -21.22
C LYS A 37 2.09 -3.71 -22.25
N LEU A 38 0.79 -3.44 -22.39
CA LEU A 38 0.27 -2.41 -23.30
C LEU A 38 0.74 -1.03 -22.86
N SER A 39 0.58 -0.65 -21.59
CA SER A 39 1.05 0.65 -21.09
C SER A 39 2.57 0.81 -21.20
N LEU A 40 3.34 -0.26 -20.96
CA LEU A 40 4.80 -0.25 -21.11
C LEU A 40 5.23 -0.17 -22.59
N ALA A 41 4.53 -0.86 -23.50
CA ALA A 41 4.79 -0.78 -24.94
C ALA A 41 4.42 0.60 -25.50
N THR A 42 3.28 1.18 -25.08
CA THR A 42 2.89 2.55 -25.45
C THR A 42 3.90 3.56 -24.91
N GLY A 43 4.30 3.48 -23.64
CA GLY A 43 5.34 4.36 -23.08
C GLY A 43 6.67 4.26 -23.83
N ALA A 44 7.12 3.04 -24.15
CA ALA A 44 8.32 2.83 -24.95
C ALA A 44 8.19 3.34 -26.39
N PHE A 45 6.99 3.31 -26.99
CA PHE A 45 6.73 3.84 -28.32
C PHE A 45 6.83 5.38 -28.35
N TYR A 46 6.22 6.08 -27.40
CA TYR A 46 6.34 7.55 -27.32
C TYR A 46 7.77 8.00 -26.99
N VAL A 47 8.41 7.40 -25.96
CA VAL A 47 9.79 7.74 -25.59
C VAL A 47 10.77 7.43 -26.73
N GLY A 48 10.59 6.31 -27.43
CA GLY A 48 11.40 5.96 -28.61
C GLY A 48 11.13 6.87 -29.81
N GLY A 49 9.88 7.29 -30.01
CA GLY A 49 9.49 8.21 -31.08
C GLY A 49 10.09 9.61 -30.90
N VAL A 50 9.98 10.19 -29.69
CA VAL A 50 10.60 11.48 -29.35
C VAL A 50 12.13 11.41 -29.53
N ALA A 51 12.78 10.38 -28.98
CA ALA A 51 14.24 10.23 -29.09
C ALA A 51 14.76 9.98 -30.52
N LEU A 52 13.93 9.41 -31.42
CA LEU A 52 14.25 9.28 -32.85
C LEU A 52 13.92 10.56 -33.64
N SER A 53 13.00 11.38 -33.15
CA SER A 53 12.66 12.67 -33.74
C SER A 53 13.80 13.67 -33.60
N GLU A 54 14.44 13.74 -32.42
CA GLU A 54 15.62 14.59 -32.16
C GLU A 54 16.85 14.19 -33.02
N TYR A 55 16.90 12.95 -33.54
CA TYR A 55 17.99 12.49 -34.42
C TYR A 55 17.68 12.64 -35.92
N ASN A 56 16.42 12.90 -36.32
CA ASN A 56 16.03 12.96 -37.72
C ASN A 56 14.71 13.73 -37.92
N ASP A 57 14.81 14.99 -38.36
CA ASP A 57 13.69 15.90 -38.64
C ASP A 57 12.63 15.30 -39.59
N GLN A 58 13.05 14.47 -40.55
CA GLN A 58 12.13 13.79 -41.49
C GLN A 58 11.35 12.65 -40.80
N PHE A 59 11.89 12.05 -39.74
CA PHE A 59 11.13 11.14 -38.88
C PHE A 59 10.28 11.92 -37.88
N GLY A 60 10.79 13.02 -37.31
CA GLY A 60 10.07 13.86 -36.34
C GLY A 60 8.75 14.39 -36.90
N SER A 61 8.78 15.02 -38.08
CA SER A 61 7.58 15.46 -38.80
C SER A 61 6.59 14.32 -39.08
N LEU A 62 7.08 13.16 -39.54
CA LEU A 62 6.22 11.98 -39.75
C LEU A 62 5.66 11.41 -38.44
N PHE A 63 6.35 11.56 -37.32
CA PHE A 63 5.89 11.12 -36.00
C PHE A 63 4.81 12.06 -35.46
N THR A 64 5.00 13.38 -35.52
CA THR A 64 4.00 14.38 -35.09
C THR A 64 2.74 14.35 -35.96
N ASP A 65 2.87 14.23 -37.29
CA ASP A 65 1.72 14.21 -38.21
C ASP A 65 0.82 12.97 -38.06
N ASN A 66 1.38 11.83 -37.62
CA ASN A 66 0.69 10.52 -37.66
C ASN A 66 0.41 9.90 -36.29
N VAL A 67 0.97 10.45 -35.20
CA VAL A 67 0.79 9.91 -33.83
C VAL A 67 0.14 10.98 -32.93
N PRO A 68 -1.04 10.71 -32.34
CA PRO A 68 -1.71 11.69 -31.48
C PRO A 68 -0.88 11.96 -30.22
N LEU A 69 -0.86 13.21 -29.76
CA LEU A 69 -0.07 13.67 -28.61
C LEU A 69 1.46 13.57 -28.79
N ALA A 70 1.97 13.28 -30.00
CA ALA A 70 3.41 13.25 -30.25
C ALA A 70 4.06 14.65 -30.23
N GLU A 71 3.34 15.67 -30.70
CA GLU A 71 3.75 17.08 -30.63
C GLU A 71 3.94 17.52 -29.17
N GLU A 72 2.90 17.38 -28.33
CA GLU A 72 2.95 17.63 -26.87
C GLU A 72 4.07 16.83 -26.17
N ALA A 73 4.34 15.60 -26.61
CA ALA A 73 5.39 14.76 -26.03
C ALA A 73 6.82 15.20 -26.41
N CYS A 74 7.01 15.78 -27.60
CA CYS A 74 8.25 16.42 -28.00
C CYS A 74 8.46 17.73 -27.23
N GLU A 75 7.46 18.62 -27.18
CA GLU A 75 7.53 19.89 -26.44
C GLU A 75 7.82 19.70 -24.94
N LEU A 76 7.21 18.68 -24.32
CA LEU A 76 7.45 18.31 -22.93
C LEU A 76 8.87 17.73 -22.70
N TYR A 77 9.48 17.13 -23.72
CA TYR A 77 10.87 16.69 -23.66
C TYR A 77 11.85 17.86 -23.83
N GLU A 78 11.60 18.78 -24.77
CA GLU A 78 12.44 19.95 -25.00
C GLU A 78 12.43 20.91 -23.79
N SER A 79 11.25 21.24 -23.25
CA SER A 79 11.12 22.07 -22.03
C SER A 79 11.73 21.41 -20.77
N PHE A 80 11.86 20.08 -20.75
CA PHE A 80 12.61 19.36 -19.72
C PHE A 80 14.13 19.38 -19.97
N ARG A 81 14.57 19.17 -21.23
CA ARG A 81 15.98 19.20 -21.66
C ARG A 81 16.61 20.58 -21.44
N ASP A 82 15.88 21.62 -21.79
CA ASP A 82 16.35 23.02 -21.77
C ASP A 82 16.17 23.67 -20.38
N GLY A 83 15.59 22.94 -19.43
CA GLY A 83 15.74 23.15 -17.98
C GLY A 83 14.71 24.07 -17.30
N GLU A 84 13.72 24.57 -18.05
CA GLU A 84 12.73 25.54 -17.54
C GLU A 84 11.91 24.99 -16.36
N LEU A 85 11.64 23.67 -16.35
CA LEU A 85 10.89 23.00 -15.28
C LEU A 85 11.61 22.90 -13.92
N PHE A 86 12.93 23.15 -13.85
CA PHE A 86 13.71 22.93 -12.63
C PHE A 86 14.50 24.14 -12.11
N ASN A 87 14.72 25.20 -12.90
CA ASN A 87 15.54 26.34 -12.48
C ASN A 87 14.74 27.46 -11.76
N GLY A 88 13.84 27.07 -10.85
CA GLY A 88 12.91 27.96 -10.16
C GLY A 88 13.47 28.55 -8.87
N SER A 89 14.12 29.72 -8.93
CA SER A 89 14.42 30.54 -7.76
C SER A 89 14.26 32.04 -8.07
N ALA A 90 13.68 32.78 -7.13
CA ALA A 90 13.51 34.24 -7.17
C ALA A 90 12.68 34.82 -8.35
N ASN A 91 11.44 34.34 -8.54
CA ASN A 91 10.24 35.22 -8.53
C ASN A 91 8.93 34.41 -8.65
N GLY A 92 7.96 34.69 -7.78
CA GLY A 92 6.71 33.93 -7.66
C GLY A 92 5.60 34.38 -8.63
N SER A 93 5.79 34.22 -9.94
CA SER A 93 4.78 34.65 -10.94
C SER A 93 4.87 33.95 -12.31
N ALA A 94 4.89 32.60 -12.33
CA ALA A 94 4.99 31.84 -13.60
C ALA A 94 4.22 30.50 -13.67
N ILE A 95 3.40 30.13 -12.67
CA ILE A 95 2.71 28.82 -12.65
C ILE A 95 1.18 28.98 -12.50
N HIS A 96 0.56 29.75 -13.41
CA HIS A 96 -0.91 29.71 -13.63
C HIS A 96 -1.37 30.17 -15.04
N SER A 97 -0.67 29.71 -16.08
CA SER A 97 -1.03 29.87 -17.49
C SER A 97 -0.32 28.74 -18.25
N THR A 98 -1.00 27.69 -18.70
CA THR A 98 -1.71 27.67 -19.99
C THR A 98 -3.08 26.97 -19.98
N ALA A 99 -3.67 26.70 -18.81
CA ALA A 99 -5.00 26.06 -18.72
C ALA A 99 -6.21 26.96 -19.12
N TYR A 100 -5.97 28.15 -19.69
CA TYR A 100 -7.01 29.17 -19.93
C TYR A 100 -6.99 29.88 -21.31
N GLU A 101 -6.01 29.61 -22.18
CA GLU A 101 -5.95 30.30 -23.50
C GLU A 101 -6.82 29.61 -24.56
N THR A 102 -7.14 28.33 -24.38
CA THR A 102 -8.06 27.56 -25.24
C THR A 102 -9.52 28.07 -25.23
N PHE A 103 -9.88 29.02 -24.36
CA PHE A 103 -11.23 29.60 -24.30
C PHE A 103 -11.36 30.99 -24.96
N GLU A 104 -10.30 31.80 -25.02
CA GLU A 104 -10.35 33.13 -25.67
C GLU A 104 -10.13 33.04 -27.19
N ASP A 105 -9.33 32.10 -27.70
CA ASP A 105 -9.22 31.94 -29.17
C ASP A 105 -10.48 31.30 -29.79
N LEU A 106 -11.18 30.43 -29.06
CA LEU A 106 -12.50 29.94 -29.44
C LEU A 106 -13.53 31.08 -29.55
N LYS A 107 -13.47 32.06 -28.64
CA LYS A 107 -14.30 33.25 -28.63
C LYS A 107 -13.99 34.19 -29.81
N ASN A 108 -12.71 34.36 -30.15
CA ASN A 108 -12.29 35.13 -31.34
C ASN A 108 -12.64 34.46 -32.68
N LYS A 109 -12.73 33.12 -32.74
CA LYS A 109 -13.18 32.37 -33.93
C LYS A 109 -14.70 32.38 -34.10
N ILE A 110 -15.48 32.43 -33.02
CA ILE A 110 -16.96 32.57 -33.09
C ILE A 110 -17.36 34.01 -33.52
N GLY A 111 -16.56 35.02 -33.20
CA GLY A 111 -16.80 36.42 -33.60
C GLY A 111 -16.64 36.74 -35.09
N LYS A 112 -16.28 35.77 -35.96
CA LYS A 112 -15.97 36.00 -37.39
C LYS A 112 -16.88 35.28 -38.39
N LEU A 113 -18.15 35.06 -38.04
CA LEU A 113 -19.23 34.85 -39.02
C LEU A 113 -20.20 36.05 -38.98
N GLY A 114 -19.87 37.13 -39.69
CA GLY A 114 -20.64 38.38 -39.57
C GLY A 114 -20.51 39.47 -40.65
N SER A 115 -19.66 39.30 -41.67
CA SER A 115 -19.55 40.27 -42.76
C SER A 115 -19.20 39.60 -44.10
N LYS A 116 -20.14 39.68 -45.06
CA LYS A 116 -19.95 39.32 -46.46
C LYS A 116 -20.35 40.52 -47.31
N GLU A 117 -19.42 41.05 -48.08
CA GLU A 117 -19.63 42.20 -48.97
C GLU A 117 -20.31 41.82 -50.30
N ILE A 118 -20.41 42.81 -51.21
CA ILE A 118 -20.68 42.74 -52.67
C ILE A 118 -22.18 42.78 -53.06
N PRO A 119 -22.65 43.71 -53.94
CA PRO A 119 -22.15 45.07 -54.24
C PRO A 119 -23.27 46.13 -54.56
N SER A 120 -22.85 47.34 -54.97
CA SER A 120 -23.46 48.29 -55.93
C SER A 120 -25.00 48.49 -56.06
N GLY A 121 -25.47 49.75 -55.93
CA GLY A 121 -26.80 50.19 -56.40
C GLY A 121 -27.03 51.71 -56.34
N SER A 122 -27.33 52.35 -57.50
CA SER A 122 -27.51 53.80 -57.68
C SER A 122 -28.90 54.34 -57.26
N GLY A 123 -29.05 55.64 -56.96
CA GLY A 123 -30.37 56.29 -57.13
C GLY A 123 -30.73 57.62 -56.43
N VAL A 124 -30.32 58.77 -56.99
CA VAL A 124 -31.11 60.02 -57.19
C VAL A 124 -31.64 60.84 -55.96
N SER A 125 -31.77 62.17 -56.17
CA SER A 125 -32.23 63.22 -55.22
C SER A 125 -33.76 63.49 -55.30
N PRO A 126 -34.34 64.38 -54.46
CA PRO A 126 -34.70 65.70 -55.02
C PRO A 126 -34.62 66.93 -54.07
N GLN A 127 -34.31 68.11 -54.66
CA GLN A 127 -34.79 69.45 -54.26
C GLN A 127 -35.91 69.91 -55.24
N PRO A 128 -36.62 71.06 -55.04
CA PRO A 128 -36.19 72.42 -55.48
C PRO A 128 -36.75 73.54 -54.54
N LEU A 129 -36.92 74.87 -54.74
CA LEU A 129 -36.75 76.04 -55.70
C LEU A 129 -36.59 77.32 -54.76
N VAL A 130 -36.34 78.63 -55.08
CA VAL A 130 -35.91 79.50 -56.21
C VAL A 130 -35.43 80.88 -55.62
N ASP A 131 -34.87 81.77 -56.46
CA ASP A 131 -34.08 82.98 -56.14
C ASP A 131 -34.77 84.38 -56.05
N GLN A 132 -34.07 85.29 -55.35
CA GLN A 132 -33.61 86.70 -55.60
C GLN A 132 -34.33 87.73 -56.53
N ASN A 133 -34.10 89.04 -56.27
CA ASN A 133 -33.73 90.16 -57.20
C ASN A 133 -33.54 91.54 -56.46
N GLU A 134 -32.46 92.34 -56.70
CA GLU A 134 -32.33 93.62 -57.51
C GLU A 134 -32.86 94.96 -56.87
N LEU A 135 -32.33 96.21 -57.06
CA LEU A 135 -31.12 96.82 -57.69
C LEU A 135 -30.74 98.20 -57.01
N SER A 136 -30.08 99.16 -57.71
CA SER A 136 -29.36 100.37 -57.17
C SER A 136 -29.39 101.68 -58.04
N GLU A 137 -28.93 102.85 -57.52
CA GLU A 137 -27.99 103.89 -58.13
C GLU A 137 -28.23 105.46 -58.10
N VAL A 138 -27.11 106.22 -57.91
CA VAL A 138 -26.62 107.50 -58.57
C VAL A 138 -26.94 109.00 -58.14
N SER A 139 -25.92 109.67 -57.53
CA SER A 139 -25.14 110.94 -57.81
C SER A 139 -25.65 112.44 -57.99
N ALA A 140 -24.80 113.41 -57.51
CA ALA A 140 -24.55 114.84 -57.92
C ALA A 140 -25.59 116.00 -57.63
N ALA A 141 -25.38 117.34 -57.87
CA ALA A 141 -24.31 118.40 -57.64
C ALA A 141 -24.80 119.81 -58.18
N ALA A 142 -24.27 121.05 -57.99
CA ALA A 142 -23.52 121.83 -56.96
C ALA A 142 -23.38 123.38 -57.33
N ALA A 143 -22.90 124.27 -56.42
CA ALA A 143 -22.31 125.66 -56.61
C ALA A 143 -23.22 126.92 -56.97
N THR A 144 -22.89 128.25 -56.86
CA THR A 144 -22.04 129.15 -55.98
C THR A 144 -22.36 130.70 -56.13
N VAL A 145 -21.86 131.56 -55.19
CA VAL A 145 -21.58 133.06 -55.13
C VAL A 145 -22.67 134.21 -55.12
N PRO A 146 -22.46 135.36 -54.40
CA PRO A 146 -23.43 136.50 -54.18
C PRO A 146 -22.89 137.90 -54.67
N ALA A 147 -23.21 139.17 -54.24
CA ALA A 147 -24.02 139.87 -53.20
C ALA A 147 -24.23 141.40 -53.54
N ASN A 148 -25.04 142.19 -52.79
CA ASN A 148 -25.10 143.69 -52.78
C ASN A 148 -25.80 144.27 -51.49
N ILE A 149 -25.66 145.57 -51.20
CA ILE A 149 -25.97 146.28 -49.92
C ILE A 149 -27.48 146.44 -49.57
N ILE A 150 -27.84 146.32 -48.27
CA ILE A 150 -29.22 146.10 -47.76
C ILE A 150 -29.50 146.93 -46.46
N PRO A 151 -30.76 147.35 -46.17
CA PRO A 151 -31.17 147.88 -44.85
C PRO A 151 -30.98 146.89 -43.67
N LEU A 152 -31.03 147.40 -42.42
CA LEU A 152 -30.87 146.57 -41.21
C LEU A 152 -31.98 145.53 -41.11
N SER A 153 -31.59 144.26 -41.08
CA SER A 153 -32.43 143.12 -40.69
C SER A 153 -31.61 142.22 -39.79
N LEU A 154 -32.00 142.12 -38.51
CA LEU A 154 -31.41 141.24 -37.52
C LEU A 154 -32.11 139.89 -37.56
N LYS A 155 -31.32 138.82 -37.70
CA LYS A 155 -31.82 137.45 -37.77
C LYS A 155 -32.29 136.97 -36.39
N GLN A 156 -33.54 136.49 -36.32
CA GLN A 156 -34.06 135.79 -35.14
C GLN A 156 -33.19 134.57 -34.78
N LEU A 157 -33.05 134.30 -33.48
CA LEU A 157 -32.39 133.08 -32.98
C LEU A 157 -33.30 131.88 -33.20
N VAL A 158 -32.74 130.82 -33.78
CA VAL A 158 -33.42 129.54 -33.98
C VAL A 158 -32.62 128.44 -33.30
N SER A 159 -33.23 127.77 -32.33
CA SER A 159 -32.67 126.57 -31.71
C SER A 159 -33.08 125.33 -32.51
N ASN A 160 -32.13 124.72 -33.22
CA ASN A 160 -32.36 123.50 -34.01
C ASN A 160 -32.51 122.23 -33.16
N THR A 161 -32.89 122.36 -31.88
CA THR A 161 -33.13 121.25 -30.95
C THR A 161 -34.46 121.50 -30.22
N PRO A 162 -35.28 120.46 -29.97
CA PRO A 162 -36.48 120.62 -29.17
C PRO A 162 -36.08 121.07 -27.75
N ALA A 163 -36.72 122.14 -27.27
CA ALA A 163 -36.37 122.76 -25.99
C ALA A 163 -36.94 121.97 -24.81
N ASN A 164 -36.38 120.79 -24.52
CA ASN A 164 -36.69 119.98 -23.34
C ASN A 164 -36.34 120.68 -22.01
N ASN A 165 -35.65 121.83 -22.07
CA ASN A 165 -35.34 122.68 -20.93
C ASN A 165 -36.12 124.00 -21.04
N GLU A 166 -37.16 124.14 -20.22
CA GLU A 166 -38.13 125.24 -20.27
C GLU A 166 -37.46 126.62 -20.18
N VAL A 167 -36.42 126.75 -19.35
CA VAL A 167 -35.66 128.01 -19.15
C VAL A 167 -35.01 128.49 -20.45
N VAL A 168 -34.49 127.57 -21.26
CA VAL A 168 -33.88 127.89 -22.57
C VAL A 168 -34.95 128.33 -23.57
N GLY A 169 -36.11 127.67 -23.56
CA GLY A 169 -37.27 128.06 -24.39
C GLY A 169 -37.82 129.44 -24.04
N GLN A 170 -37.95 129.76 -22.74
CA GLN A 170 -38.35 131.08 -22.27
C GLN A 170 -37.33 132.16 -22.69
N LEU A 171 -36.03 131.91 -22.54
CA LEU A 171 -34.97 132.84 -22.93
C LEU A 171 -34.99 133.15 -24.43
N LEU A 172 -35.10 132.12 -25.28
CA LEU A 172 -35.19 132.25 -26.74
C LEU A 172 -36.40 133.05 -27.18
N LYS A 173 -37.55 132.87 -26.52
CA LYS A 173 -38.76 133.65 -26.80
C LYS A 173 -38.53 135.14 -26.51
N VAL A 174 -38.01 135.48 -25.33
CA VAL A 174 -37.74 136.87 -24.93
C VAL A 174 -36.70 137.53 -25.85
N THR A 175 -35.65 136.83 -26.27
CA THR A 175 -34.65 137.40 -27.20
C THR A 175 -35.22 137.61 -28.60
N ASN A 176 -36.06 136.71 -29.12
CA ASN A 176 -36.71 136.91 -30.41
C ASN A 176 -37.73 138.04 -30.40
N GLU A 177 -38.50 138.19 -29.32
CA GLU A 177 -39.41 139.32 -29.14
C GLU A 177 -38.67 140.68 -29.13
N THR A 178 -37.47 140.76 -28.52
CA THR A 178 -36.65 141.99 -28.59
C THR A 178 -36.03 142.24 -29.97
N ILE A 179 -35.64 141.19 -30.71
CA ILE A 179 -35.15 141.31 -32.10
C ILE A 179 -36.25 141.86 -33.03
N ASP A 180 -37.49 141.39 -32.88
CA ASP A 180 -38.64 141.87 -33.66
C ASP A 180 -38.99 143.34 -33.35
N VAL A 181 -38.81 143.80 -32.11
CA VAL A 181 -38.95 145.22 -31.75
C VAL A 181 -37.87 146.06 -32.43
N ILE A 182 -36.60 145.61 -32.45
CA ILE A 182 -35.50 146.33 -33.08
C ILE A 182 -35.67 146.40 -34.61
N ASN A 183 -36.07 145.30 -35.25
CA ASN A 183 -36.29 145.23 -36.70
C ASN A 183 -37.39 146.20 -37.18
N ARG A 184 -38.44 146.42 -36.38
CA ARG A 184 -39.51 147.40 -36.67
C ARG A 184 -39.03 148.86 -36.60
N GLY A 185 -37.86 149.13 -36.02
CA GLY A 185 -37.29 150.48 -35.89
C GLY A 185 -36.78 151.10 -37.20
N GLY A 186 -36.63 150.32 -38.28
CA GLY A 186 -36.38 150.85 -39.63
C GLY A 186 -35.01 151.51 -39.86
N PHE A 187 -34.02 151.24 -39.01
CA PHE A 187 -32.69 151.85 -39.10
C PHE A 187 -31.96 151.49 -40.41
N LYS A 188 -31.26 152.47 -41.00
CA LYS A 188 -30.38 152.27 -42.16
C LYS A 188 -28.93 152.39 -41.72
N LEU A 189 -28.20 151.28 -41.74
CA LEU A 189 -26.75 151.22 -41.45
C LEU A 189 -26.00 150.69 -42.69
N PRO A 190 -24.68 150.94 -42.79
CA PRO A 190 -23.82 150.23 -43.73
C PRO A 190 -23.92 148.71 -43.55
N GLU A 191 -23.85 147.96 -44.66
CA GLU A 191 -23.96 146.49 -44.65
C GLU A 191 -22.95 145.83 -43.69
N LYS A 192 -21.77 146.44 -43.54
CA LYS A 192 -20.73 146.00 -42.60
C LYS A 192 -21.23 145.89 -41.15
N ASP A 193 -22.01 146.86 -40.70
CA ASP A 193 -22.45 146.95 -39.30
C ASP A 193 -23.70 146.09 -39.07
N VAL A 194 -24.58 146.01 -40.08
CA VAL A 194 -25.68 145.02 -40.15
C VAL A 194 -25.13 143.59 -40.06
N ASN A 195 -24.07 143.30 -40.81
CA ASN A 195 -23.41 142.00 -40.80
C ASN A 195 -22.68 141.72 -39.49
N GLU A 196 -22.07 142.73 -38.85
CA GLU A 196 -21.40 142.54 -37.55
C GLU A 196 -22.40 142.27 -36.42
N LEU A 197 -23.51 143.01 -36.34
CA LEU A 197 -24.59 142.73 -35.37
C LEU A 197 -25.18 141.32 -35.58
N ASN A 198 -25.37 140.91 -36.84
CA ASN A 198 -25.78 139.54 -37.14
C ASN A 198 -24.72 138.49 -36.75
N LYS A 199 -23.41 138.77 -36.83
CA LYS A 199 -22.39 137.85 -36.28
C LYS A 199 -22.55 137.70 -34.76
N GLN A 200 -22.74 138.79 -34.02
CA GLN A 200 -22.90 138.74 -32.57
C GLN A 200 -24.15 137.93 -32.15
N LEU A 201 -25.28 138.08 -32.87
CA LEU A 201 -26.47 137.24 -32.67
C LEU A 201 -26.24 135.76 -33.01
N ASN A 202 -25.49 135.45 -34.08
CA ASN A 202 -25.12 134.07 -34.40
C ASN A 202 -24.18 133.46 -33.33
N ILE A 203 -23.24 134.24 -32.78
CA ILE A 203 -22.37 133.83 -31.67
C ILE A 203 -23.22 133.55 -30.41
N LEU A 204 -24.21 134.38 -30.11
CA LEU A 204 -25.14 134.14 -28.99
C LEU A 204 -25.94 132.83 -29.19
N ASN A 205 -26.43 132.55 -30.41
CA ASN A 205 -27.14 131.31 -30.71
C ASN A 205 -26.24 130.07 -30.60
N ASP A 206 -24.99 130.19 -31.05
CA ASP A 206 -23.96 129.15 -30.91
C ASP A 206 -23.63 128.87 -29.43
N ILE A 207 -23.53 129.91 -28.59
CA ILE A 207 -23.37 129.75 -27.14
C ILE A 207 -24.59 129.04 -26.52
N VAL A 208 -25.81 129.53 -26.77
CA VAL A 208 -27.05 128.95 -26.19
C VAL A 208 -27.23 127.49 -26.62
N SER A 209 -27.01 127.17 -27.89
CA SER A 209 -27.10 125.78 -28.38
C SER A 209 -26.00 124.89 -27.81
N LYS A 210 -24.75 125.37 -27.69
CA LYS A 210 -23.67 124.63 -27.01
C LYS A 210 -23.98 124.36 -25.55
N SER A 211 -24.49 125.34 -24.80
CA SER A 211 -24.91 125.16 -23.40
C SER A 211 -26.05 124.15 -23.27
N ASN A 212 -27.07 124.20 -24.14
CA ASN A 212 -28.15 123.21 -24.16
C ASN A 212 -27.61 121.79 -24.46
N VAL A 213 -26.71 121.64 -25.44
CA VAL A 213 -26.06 120.36 -25.76
C VAL A 213 -25.20 119.85 -24.60
N GLN A 214 -24.51 120.72 -23.86
CA GLN A 214 -23.75 120.33 -22.67
C GLN A 214 -24.66 119.87 -21.52
N LEU A 215 -25.75 120.58 -21.25
CA LEU A 215 -26.70 120.21 -20.19
C LEU A 215 -27.36 118.85 -20.45
N ASN A 216 -27.82 118.60 -21.68
CA ASN A 216 -28.39 117.29 -22.03
C ASN A 216 -27.35 116.17 -21.92
N LYS A 217 -26.11 116.38 -22.41
CA LYS A 217 -25.02 115.40 -22.24
C LYS A 217 -24.72 115.06 -20.78
N LEU A 218 -24.73 116.06 -19.88
CA LEU A 218 -24.53 115.82 -18.45
C LEU A 218 -25.70 115.04 -17.82
N ALA A 219 -26.94 115.36 -18.21
CA ALA A 219 -28.13 114.61 -17.80
C ALA A 219 -28.06 113.15 -18.28
N ASP A 220 -27.84 112.92 -19.57
CA ASP A 220 -27.68 111.58 -20.16
C ASP A 220 -26.55 110.80 -19.47
N GLN A 221 -25.41 111.43 -19.24
CA GLN A 221 -24.27 110.80 -18.56
C GLN A 221 -24.61 110.41 -17.11
N SER A 222 -25.42 111.21 -16.39
CA SER A 222 -25.89 110.86 -15.04
C SER A 222 -26.91 109.70 -15.05
N ILE A 223 -27.77 109.62 -16.06
CA ILE A 223 -28.76 108.54 -16.22
C ILE A 223 -28.06 107.23 -16.60
N ILE A 224 -27.10 107.28 -17.53
CA ILE A 224 -26.31 106.11 -17.95
C ILE A 224 -25.48 105.57 -16.79
N THR A 225 -24.79 106.44 -16.02
CA THR A 225 -23.97 105.99 -14.89
C THR A 225 -24.81 105.40 -13.76
N THR A 226 -25.93 106.02 -13.38
CA THR A 226 -26.83 105.46 -12.34
C THR A 226 -27.50 104.16 -12.78
N SER A 227 -27.95 104.06 -14.04
CA SER A 227 -28.49 102.81 -14.61
C SER A 227 -27.46 101.67 -14.58
N ASN A 228 -26.22 101.94 -15.00
CA ASN A 228 -25.15 100.94 -15.01
C ASN A 228 -24.80 100.44 -13.60
N VAL A 229 -24.77 101.32 -12.60
CA VAL A 229 -24.53 100.92 -11.20
C VAL A 229 -25.67 100.05 -10.66
N LEU A 230 -26.93 100.40 -10.93
CA LEU A 230 -28.09 99.59 -10.51
C LEU A 230 -28.12 98.22 -11.20
N GLN A 231 -27.77 98.15 -12.49
CA GLN A 231 -27.63 96.87 -13.21
C GLN A 231 -26.48 96.03 -12.64
N GLN A 232 -25.33 96.63 -12.32
CA GLN A 232 -24.22 95.92 -11.69
C GLN A 232 -24.64 95.35 -10.33
N GLU A 233 -25.24 96.17 -9.44
CA GLU A 233 -25.72 95.70 -8.13
C GLU A 233 -26.71 94.55 -8.23
N TYR A 234 -27.64 94.60 -9.20
CA TYR A 234 -28.63 93.55 -9.40
C TYR A 234 -27.99 92.25 -9.92
N ASN A 235 -27.12 92.35 -10.92
CA ASN A 235 -26.38 91.21 -11.46
C ASN A 235 -25.46 90.58 -10.41
N GLU A 236 -24.78 91.39 -9.59
CA GLU A 236 -23.99 90.90 -8.46
C GLU A 236 -24.83 90.17 -7.42
N LYS A 237 -26.08 90.61 -7.15
CA LYS A 237 -27.00 89.92 -6.23
C LYS A 237 -27.43 88.57 -6.81
N LEU A 238 -27.82 88.52 -8.10
CA LEU A 238 -28.19 87.27 -8.78
C LEU A 238 -27.04 86.24 -8.80
N VAL A 239 -25.82 86.66 -9.14
CA VAL A 239 -24.67 85.74 -9.15
C VAL A 239 -24.35 85.21 -7.75
N LYS A 240 -24.50 86.05 -6.70
CA LYS A 240 -24.31 85.61 -5.30
C LYS A 240 -25.41 84.63 -4.87
N GLU A 241 -26.67 84.85 -5.25
CA GLU A 241 -27.78 83.95 -4.94
C GLU A 241 -27.66 82.60 -5.68
N GLN A 242 -27.31 82.61 -6.97
CA GLN A 242 -27.02 81.41 -7.75
C GLN A 242 -25.87 80.61 -7.14
N ALA A 243 -24.75 81.25 -6.81
CA ALA A 243 -23.60 80.58 -6.20
C ALA A 243 -23.94 79.94 -4.83
N LEU A 244 -24.78 80.59 -4.02
CA LEU A 244 -25.26 80.01 -2.74
C LEU A 244 -26.20 78.83 -2.95
N LEU A 245 -27.07 78.89 -3.97
CA LEU A 245 -27.98 77.80 -4.33
C LEU A 245 -27.22 76.60 -4.88
N ASP A 246 -26.25 76.82 -5.76
CA ASP A 246 -25.35 75.79 -6.30
C ASP A 246 -24.50 75.17 -5.18
N GLN A 247 -23.94 75.98 -4.28
CA GLN A 247 -23.22 75.47 -3.11
C GLN A 247 -24.10 74.57 -2.23
N LYS A 248 -25.37 74.94 -2.04
CA LYS A 248 -26.34 74.12 -1.30
C LYS A 248 -26.62 72.80 -2.03
N TYR A 249 -26.90 72.84 -3.34
CA TYR A 249 -27.14 71.61 -4.12
C TYR A 249 -25.92 70.70 -4.16
N LEU A 250 -24.71 71.24 -4.32
CA LEU A 250 -23.47 70.47 -4.26
C LEU A 250 -23.26 69.84 -2.88
N HIS A 251 -23.57 70.55 -1.79
CA HIS A 251 -23.53 69.98 -0.45
C HIS A 251 -24.55 68.85 -0.26
N GLU A 252 -25.81 69.04 -0.65
CA GLU A 252 -26.85 68.01 -0.54
C GLU A 252 -26.56 66.79 -1.44
N PHE A 253 -26.06 67.01 -2.66
CA PHE A 253 -25.62 65.95 -3.57
C PHE A 253 -24.44 65.15 -3.01
N ASN A 254 -23.40 65.81 -2.50
CA ASN A 254 -22.25 65.13 -1.91
C ASN A 254 -22.65 64.33 -0.65
N ASN A 255 -23.54 64.88 0.18
CA ASN A 255 -24.08 64.21 1.37
C ASN A 255 -24.95 62.99 1.00
N PHE A 256 -25.75 63.08 -0.08
CA PHE A 256 -26.48 61.93 -0.63
C PHE A 256 -25.55 60.88 -1.21
N LYS A 257 -24.53 61.29 -1.97
CA LYS A 257 -23.50 60.42 -2.54
C LYS A 257 -22.75 59.66 -1.45
N GLU A 258 -22.27 60.34 -0.40
CA GLU A 258 -21.59 59.72 0.74
C GLU A 258 -22.48 58.69 1.45
N LYS A 259 -23.76 59.01 1.69
CA LYS A 259 -24.74 58.07 2.27
C LYS A 259 -24.98 56.86 1.38
N LEU A 260 -25.04 57.05 0.06
CA LEU A 260 -25.25 56.00 -0.92
C LEU A 260 -24.02 55.09 -1.03
N GLU A 261 -22.82 55.65 -1.10
CA GLU A 261 -21.54 54.93 -1.07
C GLU A 261 -21.36 54.18 0.24
N ALA A 262 -21.64 54.80 1.39
CA ALA A 262 -21.60 54.14 2.70
C ALA A 262 -22.60 52.98 2.81
N LYS A 263 -23.81 53.12 2.23
CA LYS A 263 -24.80 52.04 2.17
C LYS A 263 -24.31 50.89 1.30
N PHE A 264 -23.84 51.15 0.09
CA PHE A 264 -23.33 50.11 -0.81
C PHE A 264 -22.08 49.43 -0.25
N GLN A 265 -21.13 50.18 0.32
CA GLN A 265 -19.98 49.60 1.02
C GLN A 265 -20.41 48.73 2.21
N LYS A 266 -21.43 49.13 2.97
CA LYS A 266 -21.95 48.31 4.08
C LYS A 266 -22.62 47.03 3.58
N GLN A 267 -23.43 47.10 2.51
CA GLN A 267 -24.04 45.92 1.90
C GLN A 267 -22.97 44.97 1.36
N LEU A 268 -22.05 45.47 0.52
CA LEU A 268 -20.94 44.68 -0.03
C LEU A 268 -20.09 44.04 1.07
N LYS A 269 -19.72 44.77 2.13
CA LYS A 269 -18.98 44.21 3.27
C LYS A 269 -19.78 43.11 3.98
N THR A 270 -21.09 43.27 4.15
CA THR A 270 -21.96 42.27 4.81
C THR A 270 -22.13 41.02 3.94
N GLU A 271 -22.29 41.19 2.62
CA GLU A 271 -22.40 40.10 1.65
C GLU A 271 -21.07 39.34 1.50
N LEU A 272 -19.93 40.04 1.52
CA LEU A 272 -18.61 39.42 1.55
C LEU A 272 -18.37 38.64 2.86
N THR A 273 -18.54 39.24 4.04
CA THR A 273 -18.29 38.54 5.30
C THR A 273 -19.22 37.35 5.50
N THR A 274 -20.52 37.47 5.16
CA THR A 274 -21.43 36.32 5.24
C THR A 274 -21.11 35.24 4.21
N ASN A 275 -20.55 35.58 3.05
CA ASN A 275 -20.07 34.58 2.09
C ASN A 275 -18.77 33.89 2.59
N GLU A 276 -17.83 34.64 3.17
CA GLU A 276 -16.61 34.13 3.80
C GLU A 276 -16.93 33.19 4.99
N GLU A 277 -17.89 33.56 5.84
CA GLU A 277 -18.43 32.71 6.91
C GLU A 277 -19.08 31.43 6.35
N ASN A 278 -19.92 31.55 5.32
CA ASN A 278 -20.54 30.39 4.67
C ASN A 278 -19.52 29.47 3.97
N LEU A 279 -18.45 30.03 3.39
CA LEU A 279 -17.41 29.29 2.68
C LEU A 279 -16.49 28.58 3.67
N SER A 280 -16.02 29.27 4.72
CA SER A 280 -15.21 28.68 5.79
C SER A 280 -15.99 27.62 6.58
N ALA A 281 -17.29 27.82 6.85
CA ALA A 281 -18.16 26.79 7.42
C ALA A 281 -18.31 25.55 6.51
N LYS A 282 -18.44 25.74 5.18
CA LYS A 282 -18.43 24.62 4.22
C LYS A 282 -17.09 23.87 4.22
N GLN A 283 -15.97 24.58 4.25
CA GLN A 283 -14.63 23.97 4.34
C GLN A 283 -14.46 23.18 5.64
N ALA A 284 -14.82 23.75 6.79
CA ALA A 284 -14.74 23.06 8.09
C ALA A 284 -15.59 21.78 8.11
N ASN A 285 -16.82 21.83 7.58
CA ASN A 285 -17.69 20.66 7.46
C ASN A 285 -17.12 19.60 6.49
N GLN A 286 -16.50 20.00 5.38
CA GLN A 286 -15.82 19.08 4.46
C GLN A 286 -14.60 18.41 5.10
N VAL A 287 -13.76 19.17 5.82
CA VAL A 287 -12.59 18.63 6.54
C VAL A 287 -13.03 17.66 7.64
N ALA A 288 -14.07 17.97 8.40
CA ALA A 288 -14.64 17.06 9.41
C ALA A 288 -15.19 15.78 8.79
N LEU A 289 -15.91 15.88 7.65
CA LEU A 289 -16.42 14.71 6.93
C LEU A 289 -15.29 13.85 6.33
N LEU A 290 -14.19 14.45 5.89
CA LEU A 290 -13.00 13.74 5.43
C LEU A 290 -12.27 13.04 6.58
N SER A 291 -12.11 13.68 7.74
CA SER A 291 -11.46 13.05 8.90
C SER A 291 -12.29 11.89 9.47
N ILE A 292 -13.63 12.01 9.51
CA ILE A 292 -14.53 10.89 9.86
C ILE A 292 -14.31 9.72 8.90
N LYS A 293 -14.32 9.95 7.58
CA LYS A 293 -14.07 8.90 6.58
C LYS A 293 -12.69 8.26 6.70
N GLN A 294 -11.66 9.04 7.03
CA GLN A 294 -10.31 8.52 7.28
C GLN A 294 -10.28 7.63 8.53
N VAL A 295 -10.97 8.02 9.61
CA VAL A 295 -11.10 7.20 10.83
C VAL A 295 -11.92 5.93 10.59
N GLU A 296 -12.99 5.98 9.80
CA GLU A 296 -13.76 4.79 9.38
C GLU A 296 -12.90 3.81 8.57
N GLN A 297 -12.14 4.32 7.58
CA GLN A 297 -11.23 3.51 6.78
C GLN A 297 -10.09 2.93 7.63
N PHE A 298 -9.51 3.72 8.53
CA PHE A 298 -8.46 3.27 9.45
C PHE A 298 -8.97 2.18 10.40
N ASN A 299 -10.17 2.35 10.98
CA ASN A 299 -10.81 1.33 11.82
C ASN A 299 -11.10 0.04 11.04
N ARG A 300 -11.50 0.14 9.76
CA ARG A 300 -11.67 -1.03 8.88
C ARG A 300 -10.34 -1.74 8.62
N ILE A 301 -9.27 -1.00 8.32
CA ILE A 301 -7.92 -1.55 8.11
C ILE A 301 -7.39 -2.20 9.40
N LEU A 302 -7.57 -1.55 10.56
CA LEU A 302 -7.23 -2.11 11.86
C LEU A 302 -7.97 -3.41 12.14
N LYS A 303 -9.28 -3.48 11.86
CA LYS A 303 -10.05 -4.71 12.02
C LYS A 303 -9.53 -5.82 11.10
N GLU A 304 -9.34 -5.53 9.81
CA GLU A 304 -8.82 -6.51 8.85
C GLU A 304 -7.43 -7.02 9.24
N LYS A 305 -6.55 -6.13 9.73
CA LYS A 305 -5.21 -6.51 10.20
C LYS A 305 -5.23 -7.26 11.53
N LEU A 306 -6.15 -6.91 12.45
CA LEU A 306 -6.35 -7.64 13.69
C LEU A 306 -6.86 -9.05 13.43
N ASP A 307 -7.81 -9.22 12.51
CA ASP A 307 -8.37 -10.51 12.15
C ASP A 307 -7.36 -11.36 11.34
N GLN A 308 -6.56 -10.75 10.44
CA GLN A 308 -5.39 -11.41 9.81
C GLN A 308 -4.33 -11.85 10.85
N GLU A 309 -4.03 -11.04 11.86
CA GLU A 309 -3.14 -11.41 12.98
C GLU A 309 -3.74 -12.52 13.85
N ARG A 310 -5.05 -12.53 14.07
CA ARG A 310 -5.75 -13.59 14.81
C ARG A 310 -5.72 -14.92 14.07
N GLU A 311 -6.08 -14.92 12.78
CA GLU A 311 -6.01 -16.10 11.91
C GLU A 311 -4.58 -16.61 11.78
N GLY A 312 -3.61 -15.69 11.59
CA GLY A 312 -2.19 -16.03 11.54
C GLY A 312 -1.62 -16.58 12.85
N ARG A 313 -2.13 -16.14 14.01
CA ARG A 313 -1.78 -16.70 15.33
C ARG A 313 -2.48 -18.04 15.57
N LEU A 314 -3.76 -18.18 15.18
CA LEU A 314 -4.53 -19.41 15.29
C LEU A 314 -3.88 -20.53 14.45
N SER A 315 -3.53 -20.25 13.20
CA SER A 315 -2.82 -21.22 12.35
C SER A 315 -1.42 -21.58 12.90
N LYS A 316 -0.71 -20.64 13.53
CA LYS A 316 0.56 -20.96 14.23
C LYS A 316 0.34 -21.86 15.45
N LEU A 317 -0.76 -21.69 16.19
CA LEU A 317 -1.12 -22.56 17.31
C LEU A 317 -1.56 -23.95 16.82
N GLU A 318 -2.32 -24.04 15.73
CA GLU A 318 -2.72 -25.30 15.09
C GLU A 318 -1.50 -26.07 14.52
N GLN A 319 -0.55 -25.36 13.90
CA GLN A 319 0.73 -25.94 13.47
C GLN A 319 1.58 -26.42 14.66
N LEU A 320 1.53 -25.71 15.80
CA LEU A 320 2.22 -26.12 17.02
C LEU A 320 1.56 -27.35 17.67
N ASP A 321 0.22 -27.40 17.72
CA ASP A 321 -0.52 -28.57 18.21
C ASP A 321 -0.24 -29.81 17.35
N ALA A 322 -0.26 -29.67 16.02
CA ALA A 322 0.14 -30.74 15.09
C ALA A 322 1.61 -31.17 15.29
N ALA A 323 2.53 -30.25 15.59
CA ALA A 323 3.92 -30.56 15.91
C ALA A 323 4.07 -31.28 17.26
N VAL A 324 3.29 -30.91 18.28
CA VAL A 324 3.26 -31.58 19.60
C VAL A 324 2.62 -32.97 19.49
N SER A 325 1.54 -33.11 18.75
CA SER A 325 0.85 -34.39 18.50
C SER A 325 1.73 -35.37 17.70
N THR A 326 2.47 -34.87 16.71
CA THR A 326 3.45 -35.71 15.99
C THR A 326 4.68 -36.03 16.84
N LEU A 327 5.10 -35.15 17.75
CA LEU A 327 6.15 -35.43 18.73
C LEU A 327 5.71 -36.51 19.74
N ASP A 328 4.53 -36.41 20.35
CA ASP A 328 3.95 -37.47 21.20
C ASP A 328 3.85 -38.81 20.44
N GLY A 329 3.35 -38.75 19.20
CA GLY A 329 3.33 -39.86 18.27
C GLY A 329 4.70 -40.39 17.82
N THR A 330 5.82 -39.78 18.24
CA THR A 330 7.18 -40.35 18.11
C THR A 330 7.78 -40.77 19.44
N ILE A 331 7.52 -40.04 20.54
CA ILE A 331 7.89 -40.44 21.92
C ILE A 331 7.29 -41.81 22.24
N THR A 332 5.98 -41.98 22.06
CA THR A 332 5.27 -43.27 22.26
C THR A 332 5.80 -44.43 21.40
N LYS A 333 6.42 -44.14 20.24
CA LYS A 333 7.11 -45.14 19.40
C LYS A 333 8.51 -45.44 19.90
N LEU A 334 9.25 -44.42 20.36
CA LEU A 334 10.58 -44.55 20.94
C LEU A 334 10.52 -45.33 22.26
N ASP A 335 9.62 -44.97 23.18
CA ASP A 335 9.39 -45.69 24.44
C ASP A 335 9.13 -47.17 24.18
N LYS A 336 8.21 -47.47 23.26
CA LYS A 336 7.90 -48.85 22.86
C LYS A 336 9.11 -49.58 22.25
N TYR A 337 9.93 -48.89 21.45
CA TYR A 337 11.14 -49.47 20.87
C TYR A 337 12.24 -49.71 21.93
N VAL A 338 12.42 -48.78 22.86
CA VAL A 338 13.36 -48.89 23.98
C VAL A 338 12.94 -50.03 24.91
N LEU A 339 11.68 -50.07 25.36
CA LEU A 339 11.13 -51.17 26.17
C LEU A 339 11.25 -52.52 25.46
N THR A 340 11.02 -52.58 24.14
CA THR A 340 11.21 -53.80 23.35
C THR A 340 12.68 -54.22 23.33
N ARG A 341 13.60 -53.30 23.07
CA ARG A 341 15.05 -53.58 22.99
C ARG A 341 15.63 -53.94 24.36
N GLU A 342 15.18 -53.31 25.43
CA GLU A 342 15.54 -53.65 26.80
C GLU A 342 15.04 -55.05 27.15
N ALA A 343 13.76 -55.36 26.91
CA ALA A 343 13.20 -56.69 27.19
C ALA A 343 13.91 -57.80 26.38
N VAL A 344 14.21 -57.57 25.09
CA VAL A 344 15.04 -58.48 24.27
C VAL A 344 16.43 -58.64 24.89
N THR A 345 17.10 -57.57 25.30
CA THR A 345 18.46 -57.62 25.84
C THR A 345 18.50 -58.37 27.18
N GLN A 346 17.58 -58.07 28.10
CA GLN A 346 17.45 -58.76 29.38
C GLN A 346 17.17 -60.27 29.18
N LEU A 347 16.25 -60.62 28.27
CA LEU A 347 15.91 -62.03 27.98
C LEU A 347 17.09 -62.77 27.32
N VAL A 348 17.81 -62.14 26.38
CA VAL A 348 19.03 -62.71 25.77
C VAL A 348 20.13 -62.95 26.83
N THR A 349 20.31 -62.01 27.78
CA THR A 349 21.24 -62.19 28.91
C THR A 349 20.81 -63.33 29.83
N LEU A 350 19.53 -63.41 30.21
CA LEU A 350 19.00 -64.49 31.07
C LEU A 350 19.13 -65.87 30.40
N CYS A 351 18.89 -65.98 29.10
CA CYS A 351 19.10 -67.23 28.35
C CYS A 351 20.58 -67.63 28.29
N SER A 352 21.51 -66.67 28.16
CA SER A 352 22.95 -66.96 28.28
C SER A 352 23.28 -67.48 29.68
N GLN A 353 22.85 -66.77 30.73
CA GLN A 353 23.07 -67.17 32.12
C GLN A 353 22.51 -68.56 32.44
N LEU A 354 21.33 -68.91 31.92
CA LEU A 354 20.79 -70.27 32.00
C LEU A 354 21.67 -71.29 31.29
N LYS A 355 22.14 -70.99 30.08
CA LYS A 355 23.02 -71.89 29.31
C LYS A 355 24.36 -72.12 30.03
N ASP A 356 24.96 -71.06 30.54
CA ASP A 356 26.20 -71.10 31.31
C ASP A 356 26.01 -71.91 32.62
N ASN A 357 24.88 -71.73 33.31
CA ASN A 357 24.52 -72.52 34.50
C ASN A 357 24.27 -74.01 34.20
N LEU A 358 23.71 -74.37 33.04
CA LEU A 358 23.52 -75.78 32.63
C LEU A 358 24.85 -76.48 32.25
N ILE A 359 25.90 -75.69 31.98
CA ILE A 359 27.25 -76.19 31.69
C ILE A 359 28.08 -76.27 32.99
N LEU A 360 28.17 -75.16 33.74
CA LEU A 360 29.15 -74.94 34.83
C LEU A 360 28.52 -74.84 36.24
N GLY A 361 27.19 -74.81 36.35
CA GLY A 361 26.49 -74.40 37.57
C GLY A 361 26.31 -75.48 38.65
N SER A 362 25.80 -75.05 39.80
CA SER A 362 25.51 -75.88 40.97
C SER A 362 24.19 -75.51 41.66
N GLY A 363 23.06 -75.66 40.97
CA GLY A 363 21.73 -75.54 41.60
C GLY A 363 20.56 -75.49 40.62
N GLY A 364 19.52 -76.28 40.87
CA GLY A 364 18.28 -76.27 40.08
C GLY A 364 17.22 -75.25 40.56
N ASP A 365 17.29 -74.81 41.81
CA ASP A 365 16.27 -73.93 42.44
C ASP A 365 16.19 -72.53 41.79
N ASP A 366 17.30 -72.03 41.24
CA ASP A 366 17.28 -70.77 40.50
C ASP A 366 16.70 -70.88 39.09
N LEU A 367 16.64 -72.07 38.48
CA LEU A 367 16.14 -72.24 37.11
C LEU A 367 14.68 -71.77 36.97
N VAL A 368 13.82 -72.16 37.92
CA VAL A 368 12.39 -71.78 37.93
C VAL A 368 12.21 -70.25 37.95
N LYS A 369 12.97 -69.57 38.83
CA LYS A 369 12.96 -68.10 38.99
C LYS A 369 13.46 -67.36 37.73
N HIS A 370 14.25 -68.02 36.88
CA HIS A 370 14.68 -67.48 35.59
C HIS A 370 13.63 -67.73 34.50
N VAL A 371 12.94 -68.88 34.50
CA VAL A 371 11.86 -69.21 33.57
C VAL A 371 10.65 -68.27 33.75
N GLU A 372 10.27 -67.96 34.99
CA GLU A 372 9.23 -66.95 35.27
C GLU A 372 9.58 -65.58 34.67
N LYS A 373 10.83 -65.12 34.82
CA LYS A 373 11.32 -63.86 34.24
C LYS A 373 11.33 -63.89 32.71
N ILE A 374 11.75 -65.00 32.10
CA ILE A 374 11.72 -65.18 30.64
C ILE A 374 10.29 -65.12 30.11
N LYS A 375 9.34 -65.78 30.78
CA LYS A 375 7.91 -65.76 30.45
C LYS A 375 7.31 -64.34 30.53
N LEU A 376 7.68 -63.57 31.56
CA LEU A 376 7.32 -62.14 31.67
C LEU A 376 7.91 -61.32 30.52
N LEU A 377 9.22 -61.41 30.27
CA LEU A 377 9.90 -60.62 29.23
C LEU A 377 9.44 -60.98 27.81
N ALA A 378 9.21 -62.26 27.51
CA ALA A 378 8.66 -62.72 26.23
C ALA A 378 7.30 -62.08 25.92
N SER A 379 6.46 -61.89 26.95
CA SER A 379 5.14 -61.25 26.82
C SER A 379 5.19 -59.73 26.58
N VAL A 380 6.26 -59.05 27.04
CA VAL A 380 6.47 -57.60 26.83
C VAL A 380 6.90 -57.29 25.39
N ILE A 381 7.71 -58.16 24.80
CA ILE A 381 8.18 -58.00 23.42
C ILE A 381 6.97 -58.08 22.46
N PRO A 382 6.73 -57.11 21.56
CA PRO A 382 5.61 -57.15 20.63
C PRO A 382 5.74 -58.27 19.58
N TYR A 383 4.62 -58.64 18.96
CA TYR A 383 4.57 -59.63 17.88
C TYR A 383 4.90 -58.97 16.53
N ALA A 384 5.93 -59.46 15.83
CA ALA A 384 6.41 -58.91 14.56
C ALA A 384 5.54 -59.29 13.34
N SER A 385 4.66 -60.28 13.46
CA SER A 385 3.85 -60.80 12.35
C SER A 385 2.55 -60.01 12.16
N MET A 386 2.30 -59.60 10.92
CA MET A 386 1.04 -59.01 10.49
C MET A 386 -0.07 -60.07 10.53
N CYS A 387 -1.19 -59.83 11.22
CA CYS A 387 -2.36 -60.67 10.97
C CYS A 387 -2.86 -60.41 9.54
N GLY A 388 -3.18 -61.46 8.78
CA GLY A 388 -3.99 -61.37 7.56
C GLY A 388 -5.48 -61.12 7.84
N CYS A 389 -5.86 -60.83 9.09
CA CYS A 389 -7.23 -60.70 9.57
C CYS A 389 -7.83 -59.33 9.22
N LYS A 390 -9.14 -59.31 8.88
CA LYS A 390 -9.82 -58.17 8.25
C LYS A 390 -9.63 -56.83 8.99
N ASN A 391 -9.49 -56.86 10.31
CA ASN A 391 -9.45 -55.67 11.16
C ASN A 391 -8.08 -54.95 11.20
N CYS A 392 -6.97 -55.64 10.93
CA CYS A 392 -5.62 -55.02 10.96
C CYS A 392 -5.07 -54.68 9.57
N LYS A 393 -5.92 -54.63 8.53
CA LYS A 393 -5.52 -54.27 7.15
C LYS A 393 -5.21 -52.78 6.93
N LYS A 394 -5.32 -51.91 7.95
CA LYS A 394 -5.09 -50.46 7.84
C LYS A 394 -4.02 -49.90 8.78
N SER A 395 -3.66 -50.62 9.85
CA SER A 395 -2.55 -50.27 10.74
C SER A 395 -1.48 -51.37 10.65
N GLY A 396 -0.22 -51.01 10.42
CA GLY A 396 0.92 -51.95 10.40
C GLY A 396 1.25 -52.57 11.76
N PHE A 397 0.36 -52.45 12.73
CA PHE A 397 0.41 -53.06 14.05
C PHE A 397 -1.01 -53.54 14.41
N CYS A 398 -1.13 -54.72 15.03
CA CYS A 398 -2.41 -55.42 15.15
C CYS A 398 -2.88 -55.58 16.60
N SER A 399 -3.85 -54.76 17.00
CA SER A 399 -4.39 -54.68 18.36
C SER A 399 -5.48 -55.72 18.69
N CYS A 400 -6.03 -56.46 17.73
CA CYS A 400 -7.06 -57.46 18.05
C CYS A 400 -6.52 -58.59 18.95
N GLY A 401 -7.35 -59.07 19.88
CA GLY A 401 -7.09 -60.29 20.68
C GLY A 401 -7.22 -61.58 19.88
N CYS A 402 -6.75 -61.59 18.62
CA CYS A 402 -6.91 -62.70 17.69
C CYS A 402 -5.97 -63.87 18.07
N SER A 403 -6.52 -65.08 18.28
CA SER A 403 -5.83 -66.25 18.84
C SER A 403 -4.65 -66.83 18.03
N ARG A 404 -4.30 -66.25 16.87
CA ARG A 404 -3.05 -66.51 16.14
C ARG A 404 -1.92 -65.62 16.69
N LYS A 405 -1.73 -65.68 18.01
CA LYS A 405 -0.80 -64.87 18.81
C LYS A 405 -0.20 -65.70 19.94
N LYS A 406 0.60 -66.70 19.56
CA LYS A 406 1.69 -67.22 20.38
C LYS A 406 2.94 -67.19 19.50
N LYS A 407 4.05 -66.66 20.02
CA LYS A 407 5.39 -66.83 19.44
C LYS A 407 5.86 -68.26 19.65
N LEU A 408 6.93 -68.64 18.96
CA LEU A 408 7.64 -69.87 19.29
C LEU A 408 8.30 -69.73 20.69
N MET A 409 8.77 -68.54 21.07
CA MET A 409 9.19 -68.20 22.44
C MET A 409 8.09 -68.40 23.49
N ASP A 410 6.87 -67.92 23.23
CA ASP A 410 5.77 -68.02 24.21
C ASP A 410 5.41 -69.49 24.46
N TYR A 411 5.47 -70.30 23.41
CA TYR A 411 5.25 -71.75 23.49
C TYR A 411 6.43 -72.45 24.17
N ALA A 412 7.67 -72.19 23.74
CA ALA A 412 8.87 -72.79 24.32
C ALA A 412 9.06 -72.42 25.80
N ALA A 413 8.70 -71.21 26.22
CA ALA A 413 8.70 -70.80 27.62
C ALA A 413 7.64 -71.52 28.44
N SER A 414 6.44 -71.77 27.87
CA SER A 414 5.44 -72.62 28.54
C SER A 414 5.84 -74.10 28.58
N GLU A 415 6.49 -74.64 27.54
CA GLU A 415 6.98 -76.02 27.55
C GLU A 415 8.15 -76.22 28.52
N LEU A 416 9.03 -75.21 28.64
CA LEU A 416 10.13 -75.20 29.61
C LEU A 416 9.62 -75.23 31.06
N GLU A 417 8.51 -74.52 31.33
CA GLU A 417 7.78 -74.59 32.59
C GLU A 417 7.19 -75.99 32.82
N THR A 418 6.52 -76.61 31.83
CA THR A 418 6.02 -77.99 31.97
C THR A 418 7.14 -79.02 32.15
N VAL A 419 8.27 -78.92 31.44
CA VAL A 419 9.40 -79.86 31.59
C VAL A 419 10.00 -79.81 33.00
N LEU A 420 10.09 -78.61 33.59
CA LEU A 420 10.55 -78.45 34.97
C LEU A 420 9.54 -78.99 35.99
N THR A 421 8.26 -78.66 35.85
CA THR A 421 7.22 -79.01 36.84
C THR A 421 6.70 -80.45 36.74
N SER A 422 6.67 -81.07 35.54
CA SER A 422 6.02 -82.38 35.33
C SER A 422 6.81 -83.58 35.87
N THR A 423 8.08 -83.40 36.21
CA THR A 423 8.95 -84.45 36.77
C THR A 423 9.74 -83.91 37.97
N PRO A 424 9.10 -83.71 39.15
CA PRO A 424 9.76 -83.13 40.33
C PRO A 424 10.94 -83.97 40.84
N ASP A 425 10.82 -85.30 40.76
CA ASP A 425 11.81 -86.24 41.29
C ASP A 425 13.10 -86.34 40.45
N VAL A 426 13.09 -85.81 39.22
CA VAL A 426 14.24 -85.79 38.31
C VAL A 426 14.82 -84.38 38.25
N PRO A 427 15.91 -84.06 38.98
CA PRO A 427 16.55 -82.76 38.88
C PRO A 427 17.16 -82.53 37.49
N VAL A 428 17.30 -81.28 37.08
CA VAL A 428 18.09 -80.93 35.89
C VAL A 428 19.56 -80.91 36.28
N LEU A 429 20.30 -81.96 35.89
CA LEU A 429 21.73 -82.06 36.18
C LEU A 429 22.54 -81.06 35.35
N THR A 430 23.64 -80.55 35.90
CA THR A 430 24.63 -79.79 35.13
C THR A 430 25.63 -80.73 34.43
N ASN A 431 26.48 -80.20 33.54
CA ASN A 431 27.31 -81.04 32.68
C ASN A 431 28.31 -81.91 33.48
N GLU A 432 28.90 -81.33 34.51
CA GLU A 432 29.82 -82.03 35.43
C GLU A 432 29.11 -83.09 36.26
N GLN A 433 27.89 -82.81 36.74
CA GLN A 433 27.09 -83.79 37.50
C GLN A 433 26.74 -85.01 36.64
N LEU A 434 26.34 -84.77 35.39
CA LEU A 434 25.97 -85.80 34.42
C LEU A 434 27.19 -86.61 33.95
N TYR A 435 28.37 -85.97 33.83
CA TYR A 435 29.65 -86.64 33.60
C TYR A 435 30.06 -87.53 34.78
N ASN A 436 29.97 -87.01 36.02
CA ASN A 436 30.29 -87.77 37.23
C ASN A 436 29.35 -88.97 37.40
N ARG A 437 28.06 -88.83 37.09
CA ARG A 437 27.09 -89.93 37.10
C ARG A 437 27.35 -90.94 35.98
N TRP A 438 27.82 -90.51 34.80
CA TRP A 438 28.31 -91.41 33.74
C TRP A 438 29.52 -92.24 34.19
N ASN A 439 30.52 -91.61 34.83
CA ASN A 439 31.70 -92.31 35.34
C ASN A 439 31.35 -93.38 36.40
N LEU A 440 30.31 -93.15 37.21
CA LEU A 440 29.79 -94.14 38.18
C LEU A 440 28.99 -95.28 37.52
N LEU A 441 28.56 -95.12 36.27
CA LEU A 441 27.90 -96.16 35.46
C LEU A 441 28.92 -96.93 34.59
N SER A 442 29.97 -96.29 34.09
CA SER A 442 31.05 -96.87 33.28
C SER A 442 31.53 -98.25 33.79
N ASP A 443 31.88 -98.34 35.08
CA ASP A 443 32.34 -99.58 35.69
C ASP A 443 31.26 -100.70 35.74
N LYS A 444 29.98 -100.33 35.82
CA LYS A 444 28.84 -101.27 35.74
C LYS A 444 28.52 -101.67 34.30
N LEU A 445 28.81 -100.81 33.33
CA LEU A 445 28.64 -101.10 31.91
C LEU A 445 29.69 -102.09 31.40
N LYS A 446 30.93 -102.02 31.91
CA LYS A 446 31.97 -103.05 31.74
C LYS A 446 31.52 -104.42 32.27
N GLU A 447 30.85 -104.46 33.42
CA GLU A 447 30.22 -105.68 33.94
C GLU A 447 29.04 -106.13 33.04
N ALA A 448 28.18 -105.21 32.61
CA ALA A 448 27.00 -105.52 31.81
C ALA A 448 27.31 -106.02 30.38
N SER A 449 28.40 -105.55 29.77
CA SER A 449 28.84 -105.99 28.43
C SER A 449 29.28 -107.45 28.39
N LEU A 450 29.55 -108.06 29.55
CA LEU A 450 29.98 -109.45 29.70
C LEU A 450 28.81 -110.38 30.08
N LEU A 451 27.58 -109.86 30.21
CA LEU A 451 26.40 -110.64 30.57
C LEU A 451 25.69 -111.23 29.34
N PRO A 452 25.46 -112.55 29.25
CA PRO A 452 24.48 -113.08 28.32
C PRO A 452 23.07 -112.59 28.69
N PRO A 453 22.11 -112.51 27.74
CA PRO A 453 20.81 -111.87 27.96
C PRO A 453 20.03 -112.45 29.16
N ASN A 454 20.13 -113.75 29.38
CA ASN A 454 19.51 -114.47 30.51
C ASN A 454 20.55 -114.89 31.57
N ALA A 455 21.42 -113.96 32.00
CA ALA A 455 22.44 -114.24 33.00
C ALA A 455 21.84 -114.65 34.37
N GLY A 456 22.20 -115.85 34.85
CA GLY A 456 21.98 -116.24 36.24
C GLY A 456 23.01 -115.59 37.18
N ILE A 457 22.87 -115.84 38.49
CA ILE A 457 23.74 -115.28 39.55
C ILE A 457 25.24 -115.53 39.27
N LEU A 458 25.59 -116.72 38.75
CA LEU A 458 26.96 -117.06 38.36
C LEU A 458 27.49 -116.22 37.17
N GLY A 459 26.61 -115.80 36.27
CA GLY A 459 26.95 -114.91 35.15
C GLY A 459 27.36 -113.53 35.63
N HIS A 460 26.60 -112.95 36.56
CA HIS A 460 26.97 -111.69 37.22
C HIS A 460 28.29 -111.82 38.01
N PHE A 461 28.48 -112.92 38.75
CA PHE A 461 29.73 -113.15 39.47
C PHE A 461 30.96 -113.26 38.53
N GLY A 462 30.82 -113.98 37.42
CA GLY A 462 31.87 -114.08 36.39
C GLY A 462 32.15 -112.73 35.71
N ALA A 463 31.11 -112.04 35.24
CA ALA A 463 31.20 -110.73 34.62
C ALA A 463 31.91 -109.71 35.52
N LYS A 464 31.63 -109.72 36.82
CA LYS A 464 32.27 -108.84 37.81
C LYS A 464 33.76 -109.11 38.06
N ILE A 465 34.22 -110.34 37.81
CA ILE A 465 35.65 -110.69 37.86
C ILE A 465 36.33 -110.24 36.56
N PHE A 466 35.75 -110.56 35.41
CA PHE A 466 36.34 -110.25 34.10
C PHE A 466 36.26 -108.76 33.74
N SER A 467 35.30 -107.99 34.26
CA SER A 467 35.19 -106.55 34.00
C SER A 467 36.36 -105.73 34.55
N LYS A 468 37.08 -106.25 35.56
CA LYS A 468 38.31 -105.67 36.10
C LYS A 468 39.58 -106.05 35.32
N LEU A 469 39.45 -106.81 34.23
CA LEU A 469 40.52 -107.14 33.29
C LEU A 469 40.40 -106.38 31.94
N LEU A 470 39.28 -105.68 31.72
CA LEU A 470 39.06 -104.85 30.53
C LEU A 470 39.91 -103.56 30.59
N PHE A 471 40.41 -103.14 29.43
CA PHE A 471 41.21 -101.91 29.30
C PHE A 471 40.33 -100.69 29.04
N ASP A 472 40.59 -99.59 29.75
CA ASP A 472 39.91 -98.32 29.51
C ASP A 472 40.37 -97.70 28.18
N LYS A 473 39.50 -97.72 27.16
CA LYS A 473 39.65 -96.89 25.95
C LYS A 473 39.40 -95.42 26.30
N THR A 474 40.03 -94.50 25.56
CA THR A 474 39.82 -93.04 25.69
C THR A 474 39.82 -92.38 24.31
N GLY A 475 39.10 -91.26 24.17
CA GLY A 475 38.89 -90.60 22.89
C GLY A 475 37.59 -91.02 22.20
N ILE A 476 37.44 -90.63 20.93
CA ILE A 476 36.30 -90.98 20.06
C ILE A 476 36.81 -91.91 18.95
N SER A 477 36.33 -93.16 18.92
CA SER A 477 36.56 -94.14 17.85
C SER A 477 35.23 -94.59 17.25
N LYS A 478 35.27 -95.31 16.12
CA LYS A 478 34.10 -95.88 15.43
C LYS A 478 33.88 -97.37 15.72
N ASP A 479 34.59 -97.94 16.70
CA ASP A 479 34.43 -99.34 17.10
C ASP A 479 33.11 -99.53 17.85
N ASN A 480 32.36 -100.60 17.56
CA ASN A 480 31.11 -100.90 18.27
C ASN A 480 31.33 -101.66 19.59
N ASP A 481 32.54 -101.54 20.16
CA ASP A 481 32.91 -102.11 21.46
C ASP A 481 32.34 -101.24 22.58
N MET A 482 31.85 -101.85 23.66
CA MET A 482 31.22 -101.12 24.75
C MET A 482 32.19 -100.15 25.44
N GLU A 483 33.48 -100.51 25.54
CA GLU A 483 34.54 -99.63 26.08
C GLU A 483 34.73 -98.40 25.20
N ASN A 484 34.50 -98.52 23.88
CA ASN A 484 34.51 -97.36 22.99
C ASN A 484 33.25 -96.51 23.15
N VAL A 485 32.06 -97.11 23.29
CA VAL A 485 30.83 -96.34 23.58
C VAL A 485 31.00 -95.53 24.88
N VAL A 486 31.54 -96.15 25.93
CA VAL A 486 31.85 -95.47 27.21
C VAL A 486 32.86 -94.33 27.03
N ALA A 487 33.89 -94.50 26.20
CA ALA A 487 34.85 -93.45 25.88
C ALA A 487 34.24 -92.30 25.07
N CYS A 488 33.54 -92.62 23.97
CA CYS A 488 32.84 -91.66 23.11
C CYS A 488 31.85 -90.81 23.90
N VAL A 489 30.99 -91.42 24.71
CA VAL A 489 30.02 -90.72 25.56
C VAL A 489 30.74 -89.82 26.58
N SER A 490 31.83 -90.30 27.19
CA SER A 490 32.64 -89.50 28.11
C SER A 490 33.23 -88.24 27.45
N GLU A 491 33.74 -88.35 26.22
CA GLU A 491 34.25 -87.20 25.46
C GLU A 491 33.13 -86.29 24.92
N TYR A 492 32.01 -86.84 24.46
CA TYR A 492 30.86 -86.04 24.01
C TYR A 492 30.27 -85.19 25.13
N ILE A 493 30.19 -85.71 26.37
CA ILE A 493 29.80 -84.91 27.54
C ILE A 493 30.82 -83.78 27.78
N LYS A 494 32.13 -84.06 27.79
CA LYS A 494 33.18 -83.02 27.96
C LYS A 494 33.10 -81.92 26.89
N LEU A 495 32.79 -82.29 25.65
CA LEU A 495 32.61 -81.39 24.51
C LEU A 495 31.24 -80.67 24.50
N ALA A 496 30.41 -80.86 25.53
CA ALA A 496 29.03 -80.36 25.66
C ALA A 496 28.07 -80.79 24.53
N LYS A 497 28.37 -81.91 23.86
CA LYS A 497 27.56 -82.54 22.80
C LYS A 497 26.68 -83.65 23.39
N LEU A 498 25.73 -83.23 24.23
CA LEU A 498 24.84 -84.14 24.95
C LEU A 498 23.90 -84.91 24.01
N ASP A 499 23.59 -84.35 22.84
CA ASP A 499 22.87 -84.98 21.75
C ASP A 499 23.55 -86.27 21.29
N LEU A 500 24.82 -86.20 20.89
CA LEU A 500 25.60 -87.35 20.47
C LEU A 500 25.84 -88.34 21.63
N ALA A 501 26.05 -87.82 22.83
CA ALA A 501 26.18 -88.65 24.03
C ALA A 501 24.90 -89.45 24.33
N VAL A 502 23.72 -88.87 24.15
CA VAL A 502 22.44 -89.58 24.32
C VAL A 502 22.20 -90.57 23.20
N GLU A 503 22.56 -90.25 21.95
CA GLU A 503 22.43 -91.17 20.80
C GLU A 503 23.22 -92.47 21.02
N GLU A 504 24.49 -92.38 21.42
CA GLU A 504 25.35 -93.55 21.69
C GLU A 504 24.91 -94.39 22.91
N VAL A 505 24.24 -93.79 23.90
CA VAL A 505 23.65 -94.55 25.02
C VAL A 505 22.26 -95.10 24.66
N VAL A 506 21.63 -94.56 23.61
CA VAL A 506 20.35 -95.01 23.05
C VAL A 506 20.53 -96.06 21.94
N SER A 507 21.75 -96.26 21.42
CA SER A 507 22.12 -97.40 20.57
C SER A 507 22.43 -98.69 21.36
N LEU A 508 22.74 -98.58 22.66
CA LEU A 508 23.01 -99.73 23.53
C LEU A 508 21.78 -100.64 23.71
N ASP A 509 22.04 -101.95 23.74
CA ASP A 509 21.07 -103.03 23.96
C ASP A 509 21.27 -103.75 25.32
N GLY A 510 20.31 -104.61 25.67
CA GLY A 510 20.43 -105.57 26.78
C GLY A 510 20.61 -104.95 28.17
N TRP A 511 21.37 -105.62 29.04
CA TRP A 511 21.58 -105.19 30.43
C TRP A 511 22.28 -103.82 30.55
N ALA A 512 23.20 -103.50 29.63
CA ALA A 512 23.85 -102.21 29.58
C ALA A 512 22.82 -101.07 29.40
N ARG A 513 21.84 -101.28 28.52
CA ARG A 513 20.75 -100.32 28.30
C ARG A 513 19.86 -100.12 29.51
N VAL A 514 19.49 -101.20 30.21
CA VAL A 514 18.65 -101.12 31.42
C VAL A 514 19.34 -100.31 32.51
N LEU A 515 20.65 -100.50 32.71
CA LEU A 515 21.45 -99.74 33.69
C LEU A 515 21.58 -98.25 33.35
N CYS A 516 21.58 -97.89 32.06
CA CYS A 516 21.64 -96.51 31.61
C CYS A 516 20.30 -95.77 31.65
N ASN A 517 19.17 -96.45 31.87
CA ASN A 517 17.84 -95.85 31.64
C ASN A 517 17.60 -94.56 32.44
N ASP A 518 17.98 -94.53 33.71
CA ASP A 518 17.84 -93.35 34.58
C ASP A 518 18.68 -92.17 34.07
N TRP A 519 19.93 -92.44 33.65
CA TRP A 519 20.83 -91.45 33.07
C TRP A 519 20.31 -90.93 31.72
N ILE A 520 19.69 -91.79 30.90
CA ILE A 520 19.05 -91.38 29.63
C ILE A 520 17.88 -90.42 29.91
N ILE A 521 17.09 -90.65 30.97
CA ILE A 521 15.98 -89.77 31.37
C ILE A 521 16.51 -88.41 31.81
N GLU A 522 17.52 -88.37 32.68
CA GLU A 522 18.17 -87.14 33.14
C GLU A 522 18.82 -86.36 31.99
N ALA A 523 19.53 -87.06 31.10
CA ALA A 523 20.20 -86.47 29.93
C ALA A 523 19.19 -85.90 28.92
N ARG A 524 18.07 -86.59 28.68
CA ARG A 524 16.98 -86.08 27.83
C ARG A 524 16.31 -84.86 28.45
N LYS A 525 15.98 -84.88 29.75
CA LYS A 525 15.41 -83.70 30.44
C LYS A 525 16.33 -82.48 30.34
N LYS A 526 17.66 -82.67 30.49
CA LYS A 526 18.65 -81.61 30.27
C LYS A 526 18.65 -81.11 28.81
N LEU A 527 18.61 -82.02 27.84
CA LEU A 527 18.61 -81.69 26.40
C LEU A 527 17.33 -80.92 25.99
N GLU A 528 16.17 -81.33 26.50
CA GLU A 528 14.89 -80.63 26.31
C GLU A 528 14.96 -79.20 26.88
N VAL A 529 15.44 -79.03 28.12
CA VAL A 529 15.67 -77.70 28.73
C VAL A 529 16.64 -76.85 27.89
N GLN A 530 17.77 -77.43 27.45
CA GLN A 530 18.78 -76.70 26.66
C GLN A 530 18.23 -76.28 25.28
N THR A 531 17.52 -77.16 24.58
CA THR A 531 16.97 -76.87 23.25
C THR A 531 15.83 -75.85 23.33
N LEU A 532 14.98 -75.88 24.36
CA LEU A 532 13.97 -74.86 24.59
C LEU A 532 14.59 -73.48 24.88
N VAL A 533 15.65 -73.41 25.69
CA VAL A 533 16.40 -72.16 25.94
C VAL A 533 17.09 -71.64 24.67
N ASP A 534 17.68 -72.51 23.86
CA ASP A 534 18.31 -72.13 22.59
C ASP A 534 17.28 -71.65 21.54
N VAL A 535 16.08 -72.22 21.51
CA VAL A 535 14.95 -71.73 20.68
C VAL A 535 14.51 -70.32 21.12
N ILE A 536 14.37 -70.10 22.43
CA ILE A 536 14.00 -68.79 22.98
C ILE A 536 15.08 -67.75 22.66
N TYR A 537 16.35 -68.07 22.90
CA TYR A 537 17.49 -67.22 22.56
C TYR A 537 17.55 -66.89 21.05
N GLY A 538 17.27 -67.89 20.20
CA GLY A 538 17.24 -67.75 18.75
C GLY A 538 16.19 -66.76 18.26
N GLU A 539 14.91 -66.94 18.63
CA GLU A 539 13.84 -66.03 18.20
C GLU A 539 14.04 -64.62 18.79
N ALA A 540 14.42 -64.50 20.06
CA ALA A 540 14.69 -63.20 20.71
C ALA A 540 15.74 -62.37 19.97
N ARG A 541 16.78 -63.00 19.42
CA ARG A 541 17.83 -62.35 18.64
C ARG A 541 17.36 -61.89 17.24
N THR A 542 16.22 -62.37 16.78
CA THR A 542 15.61 -62.01 15.48
C THR A 542 14.51 -60.95 15.56
N THR A 543 14.06 -60.58 16.78
CA THR A 543 13.12 -59.47 17.04
C THR A 543 13.83 -58.16 17.34
#